data_AF-A0A0F7SSC7-F1
#
_entry.id   AF-A0A0F7SSC7-F1
#
_cell.length_a   1.000
_cell.length_b   1.000
_cell.length_c   1.000
_cell.angle_alpha   90.00
_cell.angle_beta   90.00
_cell.angle_gamma   90.00
#
_symmetry.space_group_name_H-M   'P 1'
#
loop_
_entity.id
_entity.type
_entity.pdbx_description
1 polymer ?
#
loop_
_entity_poly.entity_id
_entity_poly.type
_entity_poly.pdbx_seq_one_letter_code
_entity_poly.pdbx_strand_id
1 'polypeptide(L)'
;MSQPESSDTHKKFTWRQEYQPPEVAGMSALSRREEEALFKDAKASARDACREYVAAFAACAAPRLVSIAWACRPQQRAMNECMSPLMTDKALDKLRMEYLSEKHREQYRSAPVEKRDGSRSPFAGK
;
A
#
# COMPACT_ATOMS: atom_id res chain seq x y z
N MET A 1 15.90 52.48 45.28
CA MET A 1 16.65 51.36 44.68
C MET A 1 15.64 50.50 43.93
N SER A 2 15.59 50.65 42.61
CA SER A 2 14.57 50.06 41.74
C SER A 2 15.24 49.16 40.71
N GLN A 3 14.69 47.93 40.62
CA GLN A 3 14.86 46.90 39.58
C GLN A 3 16.22 46.22 39.40
N PRO A 4 16.19 44.90 39.17
CA PRO A 4 16.95 44.27 38.10
C PRO A 4 16.02 43.88 36.93
N GLU A 5 16.14 44.59 35.80
CA GLU A 5 15.60 44.16 34.51
C GLU A 5 16.52 43.09 33.90
N SER A 6 16.05 41.84 33.93
CA SER A 6 16.65 40.71 33.22
C SER A 6 16.41 40.88 31.71
N SER A 7 17.41 41.45 31.05
CA SER A 7 17.57 41.62 29.61
C SER A 7 17.13 40.40 28.78
N ASP A 8 16.01 40.60 28.09
CA ASP A 8 15.53 39.82 26.96
C ASP A 8 16.42 40.13 25.74
N THR A 9 17.30 39.23 25.31
CA THR A 9 17.90 39.22 23.95
C THR A 9 18.56 37.86 23.65
N HIS A 10 17.76 36.80 23.56
CA HIS A 10 17.96 35.64 22.68
C HIS A 10 17.06 34.48 23.15
N LYS A 11 15.75 34.72 23.18
CA LYS A 11 14.84 33.62 22.86
C LYS A 11 15.07 33.37 21.36
N LYS A 12 16.03 32.48 21.06
CA LYS A 12 16.24 31.87 19.74
C LYS A 12 14.91 31.22 19.37
N PHE A 13 14.07 32.04 18.79
CA PHE A 13 12.71 31.82 18.37
C PHE A 13 12.76 30.82 17.21
N THR A 14 12.89 29.56 17.58
CA THR A 14 11.95 28.51 17.19
C THR A 14 11.38 28.62 15.78
N TRP A 15 12.24 28.50 14.77
CA TRP A 15 11.82 27.98 13.45
C TRP A 15 12.60 26.72 13.04
N ARG A 16 13.32 26.11 13.99
CA ARG A 16 13.74 24.70 13.92
C ARG A 16 12.70 23.80 14.60
N GLN A 17 11.43 24.17 14.53
CA GLN A 17 10.37 23.22 14.82
C GLN A 17 10.16 22.48 13.52
N GLU A 18 10.83 21.33 13.45
CA GLU A 18 10.54 20.17 12.61
C GLU A 18 9.70 20.53 11.37
N TYR A 19 10.32 20.60 10.20
CA TYR A 19 9.57 20.19 9.02
C TYR A 19 9.22 18.73 9.29
N GLN A 20 8.07 18.50 9.91
CA GLN A 20 7.40 17.22 9.93
C GLN A 20 6.87 17.10 8.50
N PRO A 21 7.54 16.36 7.59
CA PRO A 21 6.88 15.97 6.36
C PRO A 21 5.51 15.41 6.76
N PRO A 22 4.41 15.75 6.07
CA PRO A 22 3.09 15.24 6.42
C PRO A 22 3.25 13.74 6.55
N GLU A 23 2.96 13.25 7.75
CA GLU A 23 3.42 11.95 8.16
C GLU A 23 3.03 10.94 7.09
N VAL A 24 4.05 10.30 6.55
CA VAL A 24 4.00 9.00 5.89
C VAL A 24 3.62 7.91 6.91
N ALA A 25 2.73 8.21 7.87
CA ALA A 25 2.17 7.35 8.91
C ALA A 25 1.29 6.20 8.34
N GLY A 26 1.45 5.89 7.06
CA GLY A 26 0.86 4.73 6.40
C GLY A 26 1.86 3.96 5.53
N MET A 27 3.17 4.15 5.70
CA MET A 27 4.21 3.55 4.83
C MET A 27 4.30 2.01 4.87
N SER A 28 3.43 1.35 5.62
CA SER A 28 3.32 -0.11 5.72
C SER A 28 1.89 -0.61 5.59
N ALA A 29 0.90 0.28 5.43
CA ALA A 29 -0.50 -0.08 5.48
C ALA A 29 -1.22 0.44 4.24
N LEU A 30 -1.53 -0.48 3.31
CA LEU A 30 -2.55 -0.23 2.30
C LEU A 30 -3.85 0.12 3.01
N SER A 31 -4.60 1.07 2.45
CA SER A 31 -5.96 1.28 2.93
C SER A 31 -6.74 -0.03 2.75
N ARG A 32 -7.63 -0.36 3.69
CA ARG A 32 -8.44 -1.59 3.62
C ARG A 32 -9.16 -1.75 2.28
N ARG A 33 -9.59 -0.64 1.67
CA ARG A 33 -10.21 -0.63 0.33
C ARG A 33 -9.22 -0.96 -0.79
N GLU A 34 -7.98 -0.48 -0.69
CA GLU A 34 -6.91 -0.77 -1.65
C GLU A 34 -6.51 -2.25 -1.58
N GLU A 35 -6.38 -2.79 -0.37
CA GLU A 35 -6.08 -4.22 -0.17
C GLU A 35 -7.22 -5.12 -0.68
N GLU A 36 -8.47 -4.77 -0.40
CA GLU A 36 -9.63 -5.49 -0.93
C GLU A 36 -9.69 -5.46 -2.46
N ALA A 37 -9.33 -4.33 -3.09
CA ALA A 37 -9.24 -4.20 -4.54
C ALA A 37 -8.12 -5.07 -5.12
N LEU A 38 -6.92 -5.01 -4.54
CA LEU A 38 -5.79 -5.87 -4.92
C LEU A 38 -6.13 -7.36 -4.80
N PHE A 39 -6.79 -7.75 -3.71
CA PHE A 39 -7.21 -9.13 -3.51
C PHE A 39 -8.26 -9.56 -4.54
N LYS A 40 -9.18 -8.66 -4.91
CA LYS A 40 -10.18 -8.93 -5.95
C LYS A 40 -9.54 -9.13 -7.32
N ASP A 41 -8.56 -8.32 -7.67
CA ASP A 41 -7.83 -8.41 -8.95
C ASP A 41 -6.93 -9.65 -9.00
N ALA A 42 -6.25 -9.96 -7.90
CA ALA A 42 -5.51 -11.21 -7.73
C ALA A 42 -6.43 -12.43 -7.90
N LYS A 43 -7.65 -12.36 -7.35
CA LYS A 43 -8.67 -13.41 -7.50
C LYS A 43 -9.21 -13.54 -8.91
N ALA A 44 -9.39 -12.45 -9.63
CA ALA A 44 -9.77 -12.48 -11.03
C ALA A 44 -8.67 -13.18 -11.85
N SER A 45 -7.43 -12.72 -11.69
CA SER A 45 -6.25 -13.29 -12.37
C SER A 45 -6.07 -14.78 -12.06
N ALA A 46 -6.29 -15.20 -10.80
CA ALA A 46 -6.23 -16.60 -10.41
C ALA A 46 -7.34 -17.45 -11.05
N ARG A 47 -8.54 -16.90 -11.23
CA ARG A 47 -9.63 -17.60 -11.95
C ARG A 47 -9.31 -17.74 -13.43
N ASP A 48 -8.70 -16.73 -14.04
CA ASP A 48 -8.32 -16.77 -15.45
C ASP A 48 -7.21 -17.81 -15.71
N ALA A 49 -6.22 -17.89 -14.82
CA ALA A 49 -5.19 -18.93 -14.86
C ALA A 49 -5.78 -20.34 -14.71
N CYS A 50 -6.81 -20.50 -13.86
CA CYS A 50 -7.47 -21.77 -13.59
C CYS A 50 -8.78 -21.97 -14.37
N ARG A 51 -8.96 -21.30 -15.52
CA ARG A 51 -10.23 -21.25 -16.25
C ARG A 51 -10.81 -22.63 -16.58
N GLU A 52 -9.96 -23.61 -16.86
CA GLU A 52 -10.38 -24.96 -17.25
C GLU A 52 -11.09 -25.69 -16.11
N TYR A 53 -10.58 -25.54 -14.89
CA TYR A 53 -11.19 -26.10 -13.69
C TYR A 53 -12.48 -25.36 -13.31
N VAL A 54 -12.51 -24.03 -13.50
CA VAL A 54 -13.72 -23.21 -13.30
C VAL A 54 -14.81 -23.63 -14.27
N ALA A 55 -14.49 -23.87 -15.55
CA ALA A 55 -15.42 -24.34 -16.56
C ALA A 55 -15.96 -25.74 -16.23
N ALA A 56 -15.10 -26.66 -15.79
CA ALA A 56 -15.52 -28.00 -15.36
C ALA A 56 -16.46 -27.97 -14.14
N PHE A 57 -16.18 -27.09 -13.17
CA PHE A 57 -17.07 -26.87 -12.04
C PHE A 57 -18.40 -26.26 -12.47
N ALA A 58 -18.38 -25.25 -13.35
CA ALA A 58 -19.59 -24.62 -13.90
C ALA A 58 -20.45 -25.60 -14.68
N ALA A 59 -19.86 -26.50 -15.47
CA ALA A 59 -20.59 -27.56 -16.19
C ALA A 59 -21.30 -28.53 -15.21
N CYS A 60 -20.67 -28.87 -14.10
CA CYS A 60 -21.27 -29.72 -13.06
C CYS A 60 -22.39 -29.01 -12.28
N ALA A 61 -22.22 -27.71 -12.05
CA ALA A 61 -23.14 -26.86 -11.29
C ALA A 61 -24.35 -26.38 -12.11
N ALA A 62 -24.22 -26.20 -13.43
CA ALA A 62 -25.31 -25.71 -14.29
C ALA A 62 -26.64 -26.47 -14.15
N PRO A 63 -26.67 -27.83 -14.11
CA PRO A 63 -27.93 -28.57 -13.97
C PRO A 63 -28.40 -28.76 -12.52
N ARG A 64 -27.64 -28.31 -11.51
CA ARG A 64 -27.91 -28.62 -10.09
C ARG A 64 -28.02 -27.33 -9.29
N LEU A 65 -29.12 -27.12 -8.57
CA LEU A 65 -29.28 -25.92 -7.74
C LEU A 65 -29.04 -26.22 -6.25
N VAL A 66 -29.52 -27.37 -5.76
CA VAL A 66 -29.49 -27.74 -4.33
C VAL A 66 -28.33 -28.68 -4.01
N SER A 67 -27.94 -29.54 -4.95
CA SER A 67 -27.00 -30.65 -4.71
C SER A 67 -25.53 -30.37 -5.09
N ILE A 68 -25.19 -29.13 -5.44
CA ILE A 68 -23.84 -28.76 -5.92
C ILE A 68 -22.78 -29.06 -4.86
N ALA A 69 -23.07 -28.75 -3.59
CA ALA A 69 -22.12 -28.81 -2.49
C ALA A 69 -21.59 -30.23 -2.18
N TRP A 70 -22.26 -31.27 -2.66
CA TRP A 70 -21.82 -32.68 -2.55
C TRP A 70 -21.53 -33.31 -3.91
N ALA A 71 -22.37 -33.09 -4.92
CA ALA A 71 -22.21 -33.73 -6.23
C ALA A 71 -20.99 -33.21 -7.02
N CYS A 72 -20.63 -31.94 -6.85
CA CYS A 72 -19.51 -31.30 -7.55
C CYS A 72 -18.27 -31.11 -6.67
N ARG A 73 -18.18 -31.84 -5.55
CA ARG A 73 -17.00 -31.89 -4.67
C ARG A 73 -15.68 -32.18 -5.40
N PRO A 74 -15.59 -33.16 -6.33
CA PRO A 74 -14.31 -33.45 -6.98
C PRO A 74 -13.84 -32.31 -7.88
N GLN A 75 -14.74 -31.69 -8.65
CA GLN A 75 -14.42 -30.54 -9.49
C GLN A 75 -14.06 -29.31 -8.65
N GLN A 76 -14.76 -29.11 -7.52
CA GLN A 76 -14.43 -28.03 -6.57
C GLN A 76 -13.03 -28.21 -5.97
N ARG A 77 -12.64 -29.44 -5.62
CA ARG A 77 -11.29 -29.73 -5.11
C ARG A 77 -10.23 -29.42 -6.16
N ALA A 78 -10.40 -29.88 -7.39
CA ALA A 78 -9.46 -29.61 -8.48
C ALA A 78 -9.30 -28.11 -8.76
N MET A 79 -10.41 -27.35 -8.75
CA MET A 79 -10.37 -25.88 -8.86
C MET A 79 -9.60 -25.24 -7.70
N ASN A 80 -9.85 -25.68 -6.47
CA ASN A 80 -9.16 -25.17 -5.29
C ASN A 80 -7.68 -25.53 -5.26
N GLU A 81 -7.29 -26.72 -5.73
CA GLU A 81 -5.89 -27.12 -5.87
C GLU A 81 -5.12 -26.20 -6.82
N CYS A 82 -5.75 -25.76 -7.91
CA CYS A 82 -5.16 -24.78 -8.83
C CYS A 82 -5.10 -23.36 -8.21
N MET A 83 -6.16 -22.91 -7.53
CA MET A 83 -6.22 -21.55 -6.98
C MET A 83 -5.43 -21.37 -5.67
N SER A 84 -5.29 -22.41 -4.87
CA SER A 84 -4.60 -22.38 -3.55
C SER A 84 -3.19 -21.77 -3.61
N PRO A 85 -2.27 -22.20 -4.49
CA PRO A 85 -0.92 -21.63 -4.54
C PRO A 85 -0.91 -20.14 -4.89
N LEU A 86 -1.82 -19.69 -5.76
CA LEU A 86 -1.95 -18.28 -6.16
C LEU A 86 -2.51 -17.39 -5.04
N MET A 87 -3.25 -17.98 -4.10
CA MET A 87 -3.88 -17.30 -2.97
C MET A 87 -3.12 -17.47 -1.66
N THR A 88 -1.88 -17.93 -1.71
CA THR A 88 -1.03 -18.02 -0.52
C THR A 88 -0.68 -16.64 0.01
N ASP A 89 -0.53 -16.53 1.32
CA ASP A 89 -0.12 -15.28 1.99
C ASP A 89 1.16 -14.69 1.37
N LYS A 90 2.12 -15.56 1.02
CA LYS A 90 3.35 -15.18 0.30
C LYS A 90 3.10 -14.58 -1.08
N ALA A 91 2.14 -15.10 -1.83
CA ALA A 91 1.81 -14.58 -3.16
C ALA A 91 1.12 -13.22 -3.05
N LEU A 92 0.22 -13.06 -2.06
CA LEU A 92 -0.45 -11.79 -1.77
C LEU A 92 0.53 -10.73 -1.26
N ASP A 93 1.46 -11.10 -0.38
CA ASP A 93 2.50 -10.19 0.12
C ASP A 93 3.39 -9.69 -1.01
N LYS A 94 3.75 -10.53 -1.96
CA LYS A 94 4.50 -10.09 -3.15
C LYS A 94 3.73 -9.02 -3.92
N LEU A 95 2.44 -9.23 -4.17
CA LEU A 95 1.58 -8.26 -4.85
C LEU A 95 1.42 -6.95 -4.06
N ARG A 96 1.28 -7.05 -2.73
CA ARG A 96 1.23 -5.87 -1.84
C ARG A 96 2.51 -5.06 -1.94
N MET A 97 3.67 -5.71 -1.89
CA MET A 97 4.98 -5.04 -1.95
C MET A 97 5.21 -4.36 -3.30
N GLU A 98 4.84 -5.02 -4.41
CA GLU A 98 4.91 -4.43 -5.75
C GLU A 98 4.06 -3.16 -5.84
N TYR A 99 2.79 -3.23 -5.41
CA TYR A 99 1.89 -2.08 -5.41
C TYR A 99 2.40 -0.93 -4.53
N LEU A 100 2.91 -1.23 -3.33
CA LEU A 100 3.48 -0.22 -2.44
C LEU A 100 4.70 0.46 -3.06
N SER A 101 5.54 -0.29 -3.78
CA SER A 101 6.72 0.26 -4.46
C SER A 101 6.35 1.22 -5.59
N GLU A 102 5.29 0.89 -6.36
CA GLU A 102 4.79 1.75 -7.43
C GLU A 102 4.18 3.03 -6.87
N LYS A 103 3.35 2.92 -5.82
CA LYS A 103 2.76 4.05 -5.12
C LYS A 103 3.84 4.97 -4.54
N HIS A 104 4.89 4.40 -3.96
CA HIS A 104 6.04 5.16 -3.47
C HIS A 104 6.73 5.91 -4.63
N ARG A 105 6.95 5.26 -5.78
CA ARG A 105 7.54 5.93 -6.95
C ARG A 105 6.69 7.08 -7.48
N GLU A 106 5.36 6.92 -7.51
CA GLU A 106 4.41 7.96 -7.93
C GLU A 106 4.43 9.14 -6.95
N GLN A 107 4.43 8.84 -5.64
CA GLN A 107 4.47 9.84 -4.59
C GLN A 107 5.73 10.71 -4.69
N TYR A 108 6.90 10.12 -4.93
CA TYR A 108 8.15 10.86 -5.14
C TYR A 108 8.15 11.70 -6.42
N ARG A 109 7.51 11.20 -7.50
CA ARG A 109 7.36 11.99 -8.74
C ARG A 109 6.51 13.23 -8.53
N SER A 110 5.47 13.14 -7.70
CA SER A 110 4.54 14.24 -7.41
C SER A 110 5.01 15.18 -6.30
N ALA A 111 6.08 14.85 -5.58
CA ALA A 111 6.60 15.66 -4.50
C ALA A 111 7.19 16.98 -5.06
N PRO A 112 6.80 18.15 -4.53
CA PRO A 112 7.45 19.41 -4.90
C PRO A 112 8.91 19.38 -4.44
N VAL A 113 9.85 19.45 -5.39
CA VAL A 113 11.27 19.68 -5.07
C VAL A 113 11.40 21.13 -4.60
N GLU A 114 11.35 21.33 -3.29
CA GLU A 114 11.61 22.63 -2.68
C GLU A 114 13.05 23.04 -3.02
N LYS A 115 13.19 24.13 -3.77
CA LYS A 115 14.47 24.63 -4.25
C LYS A 115 15.28 25.10 -3.06
N ARG A 116 16.46 24.50 -2.85
CA ARG A 116 17.43 24.95 -1.88
C ARG A 116 17.95 26.32 -2.31
N ASP A 117 17.36 27.39 -1.77
CA ASP A 117 17.84 28.75 -1.97
C ASP A 117 19.25 28.89 -1.42
N GLY A 118 20.23 28.65 -2.29
CA GLY A 118 21.61 29.00 -2.05
C GLY A 118 21.75 30.51 -2.08
N SER A 119 21.80 31.16 -0.93
CA SER A 119 22.54 32.42 -0.73
C SER A 119 22.45 32.96 0.71
N ARG A 120 23.29 32.44 1.62
CA ARG A 120 24.07 33.31 2.50
C ARG A 120 25.23 32.54 3.14
N SER A 121 26.40 32.59 2.51
CA SER A 121 27.65 32.36 3.24
C SER A 121 27.86 33.56 4.18
N PRO A 122 28.02 33.37 5.50
CA PRO A 122 28.31 34.48 6.41
C PRO A 122 29.74 35.01 6.27
N PHE A 123 30.62 34.33 5.53
CA PHE A 123 32.04 34.65 5.43
C PHE A 123 32.37 35.52 4.20
N ALA A 124 31.63 36.60 4.01
CA ALA A 124 31.97 37.64 3.04
C ALA A 124 31.88 39.01 3.73
N GLY A 125 32.93 39.37 4.47
CA GLY A 125 33.02 40.68 5.09
C GLY A 125 34.13 40.76 6.15
N LYS A 126 35.35 41.02 5.65
CA LYS A 126 36.52 41.67 6.29
C LYS A 126 36.88 41.30 7.74
#